data_AF-A0A0Q6RSQ7-F1
#
_entry.id   AF-A0A0Q6RSQ7-F1
#
_cell.length_a   1.000
_cell.length_b   1.000
_cell.length_c   1.000
_cell.angle_alpha   90.00
_cell.angle_beta   90.00
_cell.angle_gamma   90.00
#
_symmetry.space_group_name_H-M   'P 1'
#
loop_
_entity.id
_entity.type
_entity.pdbx_description
1 polymer ?
#
loop_
_entity_poly.entity_id
_entity_poly.type
_entity_poly.pdbx_seq_one_letter_code
_entity_poly.pdbx_strand_id
1 'polypeptide(L)'
;MIRKHSTTLHGHRTSFSLEDEFWSELTAIAATRAVPLAALISEIDDQRDADSNLSSALRVYVLSSLKSGAGTDPAGDPNGGTADGRTG
;
A
#
# COMPACT_ATOMS: atom_id res chain seq x y z
N MET A 1 -12.75 11.09 -6.66
CA MET A 1 -12.46 12.23 -7.57
C MET A 1 -10.96 12.53 -7.48
N ILE A 2 -10.32 13.09 -8.51
CA ILE A 2 -8.90 13.51 -8.40
C ILE A 2 -8.79 14.87 -7.72
N ARG A 3 -7.94 14.98 -6.69
CA ARG A 3 -7.69 16.20 -5.92
C ARG A 3 -6.21 16.56 -5.95
N LYS A 4 -5.94 17.87 -5.90
CA LYS A 4 -4.57 18.39 -5.84
C LYS A 4 -4.15 18.54 -4.38
N HIS A 5 -2.99 17.99 -4.06
CA HIS A 5 -2.34 18.09 -2.77
C HIS A 5 -1.00 18.81 -2.92
N SER A 6 -0.62 19.56 -1.87
CA SER A 6 0.70 20.18 -1.78
C SER A 6 1.33 19.81 -0.47
N THR A 7 2.56 19.33 -0.50
CA THR A 7 3.34 18.97 0.68
C THR A 7 4.78 19.47 0.53
N THR A 8 5.48 19.65 1.64
CA THR A 8 6.88 20.07 1.64
C THR A 8 7.76 18.83 1.72
N LEU A 9 8.52 18.56 0.67
CA LEU A 9 9.47 17.44 0.57
C LEU A 9 10.86 18.03 0.34
N HIS A 10 11.88 17.56 1.05
CA HIS A 10 13.26 18.01 0.85
C HIS A 10 13.48 19.54 0.92
N GLY A 11 12.65 20.25 1.69
CA GLY A 11 12.72 21.72 1.78
C GLY A 11 12.07 22.47 0.60
N HIS A 12 11.48 21.76 -0.35
CA HIS A 12 10.75 22.34 -1.47
C HIS A 12 9.28 21.91 -1.46
N ARG A 13 8.39 22.79 -1.90
CA ARG A 13 6.95 22.49 -1.97
C ARG A 13 6.66 21.71 -3.24
N THR A 14 6.26 20.46 -3.08
CA THR A 14 5.83 19.58 -4.17
C THR A 14 4.32 19.55 -4.23
N SER A 15 3.76 19.78 -5.42
CA SER A 15 2.32 19.66 -5.67
C SER A 15 2.03 18.49 -6.59
N PHE A 16 1.05 17.68 -6.26
CA PHE A 16 0.66 16.51 -7.03
C PHE A 16 -0.85 16.29 -7.00
N SER A 17 -1.37 15.53 -7.96
CA SER A 17 -2.81 15.23 -8.05
C SER A 17 -3.04 13.73 -7.84
N LEU A 18 -3.95 13.38 -6.94
CA LEU A 18 -4.24 12.01 -6.53
C LEU A 18 -5.73 11.81 -6.30
N GLU A 19 -6.23 10.61 -6.59
CA GLU A 19 -7.62 10.24 -6.38
C GLU A 19 -7.91 10.05 -4.88
N ASP A 20 -9.12 10.44 -4.46
CA ASP A 20 -9.56 10.34 -3.06
C ASP A 20 -9.40 8.93 -2.48
N GLU A 21 -9.64 7.91 -3.29
CA GLU A 21 -9.51 6.49 -2.89
C GLU A 21 -8.06 6.17 -2.52
N PHE A 22 -7.08 6.57 -3.33
CA PHE A 22 -5.67 6.39 -3.00
C PHE A 22 -5.25 7.22 -1.78
N TRP A 23 -5.81 8.42 -1.60
CA TRP A 23 -5.53 9.23 -0.42
C TRP A 23 -6.01 8.58 0.87
N SER A 24 -7.21 8.00 0.85
CA SER A 24 -7.78 7.26 1.97
C SER A 24 -6.88 6.07 2.34
N GLU A 25 -6.46 5.28 1.35
CA GLU A 25 -5.58 4.13 1.57
C GLU A 25 -4.20 4.54 2.10
N LEU A 26 -3.58 5.60 1.55
CA LEU A 26 -2.32 6.13 2.09
C LEU A 26 -2.46 6.54 3.56
N THR A 27 -3.60 7.14 3.93
CA THR A 27 -3.89 7.53 5.31
C THR A 27 -4.04 6.30 6.21
N ALA A 28 -4.72 5.25 5.74
CA ALA A 28 -4.88 4.00 6.47
C ALA A 28 -3.54 3.26 6.65
N ILE A 29 -2.70 3.23 5.61
CA ILE A 29 -1.35 2.63 5.67
C ILE A 29 -0.47 3.41 6.64
N ALA A 30 -0.49 4.76 6.58
CA ALA A 30 0.25 5.61 7.51
C ALA A 30 -0.16 5.37 8.97
N ALA A 31 -1.48 5.29 9.22
CA ALA A 31 -2.02 4.98 10.54
C ALA A 31 -1.59 3.58 11.04
N THR A 32 -1.64 2.57 10.17
CA THR A 32 -1.21 1.20 10.49
C THR A 32 0.29 1.13 10.82
N ARG A 33 1.11 1.91 10.11
CA ARG A 33 2.56 2.03 10.37
C ARG A 33 2.89 2.97 11.53
N ALA A 34 1.90 3.63 12.14
CA ALA A 34 2.06 4.66 13.17
C ALA A 34 3.01 5.80 12.77
N VAL A 35 2.98 6.19 11.48
CA VAL A 35 3.78 7.30 10.95
C VAL A 35 2.90 8.43 10.42
N PRO A 36 3.36 9.69 10.44
CA PRO A 36 2.65 10.78 9.78
C PRO A 36 2.53 10.54 8.27
N LEU A 37 1.37 10.88 7.68
CA LEU A 37 1.16 10.76 6.23
C LEU A 37 2.24 11.51 5.42
N ALA A 38 2.67 12.69 5.88
CA ALA A 38 3.75 13.44 5.24
C ALA A 38 5.07 12.65 5.25
N ALA A 39 5.39 11.95 6.33
CA ALA A 39 6.60 11.13 6.43
C ALA A 39 6.53 9.93 5.48
N LEU A 40 5.36 9.28 5.37
CA LEU A 40 5.12 8.22 4.39
C LEU A 40 5.30 8.73 2.95
N ILE A 41 4.75 9.92 2.64
CA ILE A 41 4.90 10.53 1.31
C ILE A 41 6.36 10.86 1.03
N SER A 42 7.11 11.39 2.00
CA SER A 42 8.56 11.64 1.88
C SER A 42 9.35 10.35 1.62
N GLU A 43 9.06 9.27 2.35
CA GLU A 43 9.71 7.98 2.13
C GLU A 43 9.46 7.44 0.72
N ILE A 44 8.23 7.56 0.21
CA ILE A 44 7.89 7.15 -1.15
C ILE A 44 8.55 8.07 -2.19
N ASP A 45 8.65 9.37 -1.90
CA ASP A 45 9.36 10.34 -2.72
C ASP A 45 10.85 9.97 -2.81
N ASP A 46 11.47 9.55 -1.71
CA ASP A 46 12.88 9.15 -1.65
C ASP A 46 13.20 7.85 -2.40
N GLN A 47 12.25 6.92 -2.42
CA GLN A 47 12.44 5.59 -3.02
C GLN A 47 12.05 5.52 -4.50
N ARG A 48 11.41 6.56 -5.04
CA ARG A 48 10.97 6.56 -6.45
C ARG A 48 12.14 6.77 -7.40
N ASP A 49 11.99 6.24 -8.61
CA ASP A 49 12.91 6.57 -9.73
C ASP A 49 12.84 8.07 -10.05
N ALA A 50 13.99 8.68 -10.36
CA ALA A 50 14.10 10.11 -10.66
C ALA A 50 13.20 10.58 -11.82
N ASP A 51 12.92 9.67 -12.76
CA ASP A 51 12.05 9.93 -13.92
C ASP A 51 10.55 9.75 -13.63
N SER A 52 10.20 9.24 -12.44
CA SER A 52 8.82 8.96 -12.04
C SER A 52 8.20 10.12 -11.26
N ASN A 53 6.94 10.43 -11.59
CA ASN A 53 6.19 11.46 -10.86
C ASN A 53 5.66 10.90 -9.53
N LEU A 54 5.55 11.78 -8.52
CA LEU A 54 5.11 11.41 -7.18
C LEU A 54 3.71 10.76 -7.18
N SER A 55 2.77 11.26 -8.00
CA SER A 55 1.42 10.67 -8.08
C SER A 55 1.44 9.20 -8.49
N SER A 56 2.24 8.85 -9.51
CA SER A 56 2.40 7.47 -9.98
C SER A 56 3.07 6.60 -8.92
N ALA A 57 4.13 7.10 -8.28
CA ALA A 57 4.80 6.39 -7.19
C ALA A 57 3.84 6.07 -6.03
N LEU A 58 3.01 7.04 -5.62
CA LEU A 58 2.01 6.86 -4.57
C LEU A 58 0.98 5.78 -4.93
N ARG A 59 0.46 5.77 -6.18
CA ARG A 59 -0.50 4.75 -6.63
C ARG A 59 0.10 3.34 -6.61
N VAL A 60 1.33 3.20 -7.11
CA VAL A 60 2.04 1.91 -7.13
C VAL A 60 2.30 1.43 -5.71
N TYR A 61 2.70 2.32 -4.81
CA TYR A 61 2.92 1.99 -3.40
C TYR A 61 1.65 1.46 -2.71
N VAL A 62 0.51 2.14 -2.90
CA VAL A 62 -0.78 1.68 -2.36
C VAL A 62 -1.15 0.31 -2.94
N LEU A 63 -1.04 0.13 -4.25
CA LEU A 63 -1.33 -1.15 -4.90
C LEU A 63 -0.45 -2.28 -4.35
N SER A 64 0.85 -2.03 -4.17
CA SER A 64 1.79 -2.98 -3.60
C SER A 64 1.44 -3.33 -2.15
N SER A 65 1.08 -2.32 -1.35
CA SER A 65 0.68 -2.49 0.06
C SER A 65 -0.59 -3.36 0.16
N LEU A 66 -1.59 -3.09 -0.68
CA LEU A 66 -2.83 -3.87 -0.72
C LEU A 66 -2.57 -5.31 -1.20
N LYS A 67 -1.75 -5.51 -2.23
CA LYS A 67 -1.39 -6.85 -2.72
C LYS A 67 -0.58 -7.65 -1.70
N SER A 68 0.26 -6.99 -0.92
CA SER A 68 1.04 -7.63 0.14
C SER A 68 0.19 -7.97 1.37
N GLY A 69 -0.76 -7.10 1.73
CA GLY A 69 -1.76 -7.36 2.77
C GLY A 69 -2.81 -8.40 2.38
N ALA A 70 -3.15 -8.49 1.09
CA ALA A 70 -4.05 -9.53 0.53
C ALA A 70 -3.37 -10.91 0.37
N GLY A 71 -2.16 -11.09 0.92
CA GLY A 71 -1.39 -12.33 0.87
C GLY A 71 -1.62 -13.30 2.03
N THR A 72 -2.62 -13.09 2.89
CA THR A 72 -2.96 -14.07 3.94
C THR A 72 -4.46 -14.22 4.11
N ASP A 73 -5.08 -14.83 3.09
CA ASP A 73 -6.19 -15.75 3.29
C ASP A 73 -6.00 -16.97 2.37
N PRO A 74 -5.16 -17.97 2.74
CA PRO A 74 -5.50 -19.35 2.48
C PRO A 74 -6.46 -19.82 3.58
N ALA A 75 -7.73 -19.40 3.52
CA ALA A 75 -8.78 -20.34 3.87
C ALA A 75 -8.62 -21.46 2.81
N GLY A 76 -7.89 -22.55 3.06
CA GLY A 76 -7.97 -23.34 4.26
C GLY A 76 -9.08 -24.34 4.03
N ASP A 77 -8.85 -25.25 3.09
CA ASP A 77 -9.52 -26.55 3.10
C ASP A 77 -8.48 -27.60 3.50
N PRO A 78 -8.35 -27.92 4.80
CA PRO A 78 -7.56 -29.06 5.25
C PRO A 78 -8.40 -30.34 5.42
N ASN A 79 -9.62 -30.46 4.85
CA ASN A 79 -10.44 -31.64 5.15
C ASN A 79 -11.24 -32.20 3.96
N GLY A 80 -10.63 -33.17 3.28
CA GLY A 80 -11.33 -34.05 2.35
C GLY A 80 -10.53 -35.31 2.03
N GLY A 81 -10.32 -36.21 3.01
CA GLY A 81 -9.72 -37.50 2.69
C GLY A 81 -9.37 -38.42 3.85
N THR A 82 -10.33 -38.72 4.72
CA THR A 82 -10.31 -39.88 5.62
C THR A 82 -9.99 -41.17 4.87
N ALA A 83 -8.98 -41.92 5.33
CA ALA A 83 -8.98 -43.38 5.37
C ALA A 83 -7.84 -43.89 6.27
N ASP A 84 -8.03 -43.75 7.58
CA ASP A 84 -7.50 -44.73 8.53
C ASP A 84 -8.40 -45.96 8.47
N GLY A 85 -7.81 -47.14 8.28
CA GLY A 85 -8.55 -48.39 8.30
C GLY A 85 -7.70 -49.58 7.91
N ARG A 86 -7.26 -50.34 8.93
CA ARG A 86 -7.19 -51.82 9.00
C ARG A 86 -6.89 -52.55 7.69
N THR A 87 -5.92 -53.44 7.61
CA THR A 87 -5.78 -54.72 8.34
C THR A 87 -4.48 -55.33 7.80
N GLY A 88 -3.63 -55.95 8.62
CA GLY A 88 -3.59 -57.41 8.68
C GLY A 88 -2.33 -57.94 7.97
#